data_AF-A0A9E6B5V5-F1
#
_entry.id   AF-A0A9E6B5V5-F1
#
_cell.length_a   1.000
_cell.length_b   1.000
_cell.length_c   1.000
_cell.angle_alpha   90.00
_cell.angle_beta   90.00
_cell.angle_gamma   90.00
#
_symmetry.space_group_name_H-M   'P 1'
#
loop_
_entity.id
_entity.type
_entity.pdbx_description
1 polymer ?
#
loop_
_entity_poly.entity_id
_entity_poly.type
_entity_poly.pdbx_seq_one_letter_code
_entity_poly.pdbx_strand_id
1 'polypeptide(L)'
;MKSKVPIIIGSIFAAYTAFVTVVVLVYEPSPDEMHWEDRQVYNNSQLTDITIGQSLSDIKLLMGKADFSEAKITGDVALQVLFYRTHHAQSDGVTTRDECTPLLFKDQKLIAWGSDTYDQYLAANIGG
;
A
#
# COMPACT_ATOMS: atom_id res chain seq x y z
N MET A 1 5.10 6.97 59.72
CA MET A 1 4.23 7.50 58.65
C MET A 1 4.23 6.51 57.50
N LYS A 2 3.07 6.05 57.00
CA LYS A 2 3.03 5.11 55.86
C LYS A 2 3.39 5.86 54.57
N SER A 3 4.36 5.37 53.81
CA SER A 3 4.78 5.99 52.55
C SER A 3 3.68 5.89 51.50
N LYS A 4 3.33 7.01 50.86
CA LYS A 4 2.36 7.07 49.76
C LYS A 4 2.97 6.66 48.41
N VAL A 5 4.29 6.45 48.36
CA VAL A 5 5.05 6.16 47.13
C VAL A 5 4.51 4.94 46.36
N PRO A 6 4.20 3.79 47.00
CA PRO A 6 3.68 2.63 46.27
C PRO A 6 2.34 2.89 45.59
N ILE A 7 1.47 3.69 46.23
CA ILE A 7 0.15 4.05 45.67
C ILE A 7 0.34 4.92 44.44
N ILE A 8 1.26 5.90 44.50
CA ILE A 8 1.55 6.80 43.37
C ILE A 8 2.10 6.00 42.18
N ILE A 9 3.05 5.10 42.42
CA ILE A 9 3.62 4.23 41.36
C ILE A 9 2.53 3.34 40.75
N GLY A 10 1.70 2.72 41.58
CA GLY A 10 0.58 1.89 41.13
C GLY A 10 -0.41 2.67 40.26
N SER A 11 -0.77 3.89 40.67
CA SER A 11 -1.67 4.76 39.89
C SER A 11 -1.08 5.15 38.54
N ILE A 12 0.21 5.49 38.47
CA ILE A 12 0.88 5.84 37.21
C ILE A 12 0.90 4.63 36.27
N PHE A 13 1.25 3.45 36.79
CA PHE A 13 1.26 2.22 35.99
C PHE A 13 -0.12 1.87 35.43
N ALA A 14 -1.17 2.00 36.25
CA ALA A 14 -2.54 1.76 35.82
C ALA A 14 -2.97 2.76 34.73
N ALA A 15 -2.65 4.04 34.89
CA ALA A 15 -2.94 5.08 33.91
C ALA A 15 -2.21 4.83 32.57
N TYR A 16 -0.92 4.46 32.61
CA TYR A 16 -0.16 4.11 31.41
C TYR A 16 -0.73 2.88 30.69
N THR A 17 -1.09 1.84 31.44
CA THR A 17 -1.68 0.62 30.87
C THR A 17 -3.02 0.91 30.19
N ALA A 18 -3.87 1.73 30.82
CA ALA A 18 -5.13 2.17 30.23
C ALA A 18 -4.90 2.96 28.93
N PHE A 19 -3.91 3.87 28.92
CA PHE A 19 -3.53 4.62 27.72
C PHE A 19 -3.07 3.72 26.58
N VAL A 20 -2.15 2.78 26.83
CA VAL A 20 -1.66 1.83 25.80
C VAL A 20 -2.80 0.97 25.27
N THR A 21 -3.71 0.51 26.14
CA THR A 21 -4.88 -0.28 25.73
C THR A 21 -5.77 0.51 24.77
N VAL A 22 -6.02 1.79 25.06
CA VAL A 22 -6.79 2.66 24.17
C VAL A 22 -6.08 2.83 22.83
N VAL A 23 -4.76 3.05 22.83
CA VAL A 23 -3.99 3.20 21.58
C VAL A 23 -4.08 1.94 20.73
N VAL A 24 -3.87 0.75 21.31
CA VAL A 24 -3.92 -0.53 20.57
C VAL A 24 -5.31 -0.82 20.01
N LEU A 25 -6.39 -0.41 20.70
CA LEU A 25 -7.77 -0.62 20.23
C LEU A 25 -8.23 0.37 19.17
N VAL A 26 -7.59 1.54 19.06
CA VAL A 26 -8.01 2.62 18.15
C VAL A 26 -7.08 2.80 16.96
N TYR A 27 -5.83 2.33 17.04
CA TYR A 27 -4.86 2.48 15.97
C TYR A 27 -5.10 1.46 14.85
N GLU A 28 -5.39 1.97 13.65
CA GLU A 28 -5.42 1.19 12.40
C GLU A 28 -4.18 1.57 11.57
N PRO A 29 -3.26 0.62 11.29
CA PRO A 29 -2.06 0.92 10.51
C PRO A 29 -2.44 1.26 9.07
N SER A 30 -1.80 2.28 8.51
CA SER A 30 -1.91 2.54 7.07
C SER A 30 -1.22 1.42 6.26
N PRO A 31 -1.56 1.22 4.98
CA PRO A 31 -0.92 0.19 4.14
C PRO A 31 0.61 0.28 4.08
N ASP A 32 1.18 1.48 4.27
CA ASP A 32 2.64 1.70 4.26
C ASP A 32 3.31 1.34 5.59
N GLU A 33 2.55 1.24 6.68
CA GLU A 33 3.02 0.84 8.01
C GLU A 33 2.83 -0.65 8.29
N MET A 34 2.04 -1.33 7.45
CA MET A 34 1.80 -2.77 7.55
C MET A 34 3.10 -3.56 7.31
N HIS A 35 3.23 -4.68 8.03
CA HIS A 35 4.28 -5.65 7.75
C HIS A 35 4.06 -6.25 6.35
N TRP A 36 5.14 -6.69 5.68
CA TRP A 36 5.09 -6.95 4.24
C TRP A 36 4.13 -8.07 3.84
N GLU A 37 3.97 -9.12 4.67
CA GLU A 37 3.00 -10.21 4.45
C GLU A 37 1.56 -9.68 4.55
N ASP A 38 1.26 -8.87 5.56
CA ASP A 38 -0.08 -8.30 5.76
C ASP A 38 -0.42 -7.35 4.61
N ARG A 39 0.54 -6.51 4.23
CA ARG A 39 0.43 -5.59 3.09
C ARG A 39 0.20 -6.32 1.78
N GLN A 40 0.87 -7.45 1.57
CA GLN A 40 0.70 -8.29 0.38
C GLN A 40 -0.73 -8.85 0.31
N VAL A 41 -1.23 -9.41 1.42
CA VAL A 41 -2.61 -9.93 1.50
C VAL A 41 -3.62 -8.80 1.30
N TYR A 42 -3.39 -7.66 1.94
CA TYR A 42 -4.22 -6.46 1.79
C TYR A 42 -4.28 -6.01 0.32
N ASN A 43 -3.12 -5.80 -0.33
CA ASN A 43 -3.06 -5.39 -1.73
C ASN A 43 -3.79 -6.37 -2.63
N ASN A 44 -3.56 -7.67 -2.46
CA ASN A 44 -4.22 -8.71 -3.25
C ASN A 44 -5.74 -8.70 -3.06
N SER A 45 -6.22 -8.43 -1.84
CA SER A 45 -7.65 -8.22 -1.59
C SER A 45 -8.17 -6.96 -2.26
N GLN A 46 -7.47 -5.83 -2.18
CA GLN A 46 -7.92 -4.58 -2.81
C GLN A 46 -8.05 -4.71 -4.34
N LEU A 47 -7.21 -5.52 -4.98
CA LEU A 47 -7.32 -5.78 -6.42
C LEU A 47 -8.67 -6.37 -6.86
N THR A 48 -9.44 -6.97 -5.96
CA THR A 48 -10.79 -7.47 -6.28
C THR A 48 -11.85 -6.37 -6.26
N ASP A 49 -11.56 -5.26 -5.59
CA ASP A 49 -12.52 -4.21 -5.26
C ASP A 49 -12.27 -2.92 -6.07
N ILE A 50 -11.05 -2.75 -6.62
CA ILE A 50 -10.75 -1.63 -7.52
C ILE A 50 -11.53 -1.73 -8.83
N THR A 51 -11.81 -0.58 -9.42
CA THR A 51 -12.59 -0.48 -10.66
C THR A 51 -11.93 0.45 -11.66
N ILE A 52 -12.06 0.11 -12.95
CA ILE A 52 -11.64 0.97 -14.07
C ILE A 52 -12.22 2.38 -13.89
N GLY A 53 -11.40 3.40 -14.14
CA GLY A 53 -11.77 4.81 -14.02
C GLY A 53 -11.55 5.44 -12.64
N GLN A 54 -11.13 4.66 -11.63
CA GLN A 54 -10.64 5.21 -10.37
C GLN A 54 -9.42 6.12 -10.60
N SER A 55 -9.29 7.17 -9.81
CA SER A 55 -8.16 8.08 -9.95
C SER A 55 -6.88 7.48 -9.36
N LEU A 56 -5.74 7.88 -9.91
CA LEU A 56 -4.42 7.54 -9.36
C LEU A 56 -4.30 7.91 -7.87
N SER A 57 -4.87 9.05 -7.47
CA SER A 57 -4.90 9.49 -6.08
C SER A 57 -5.73 8.56 -5.19
N ASP A 58 -6.90 8.11 -5.64
CA ASP A 58 -7.75 7.20 -4.87
C ASP A 58 -7.05 5.85 -4.67
N ILE A 59 -6.40 5.34 -5.72
CA ILE A 59 -5.63 4.08 -5.63
C ILE A 59 -4.46 4.23 -4.67
N LYS A 60 -3.72 5.33 -4.70
CA LYS A 60 -2.61 5.58 -3.77
C LYS A 60 -3.08 5.76 -2.33
N LEU A 61 -4.25 6.37 -2.13
CA LEU A 61 -4.85 6.50 -0.81
C LEU A 61 -5.28 5.12 -0.27
N LEU A 62 -5.82 4.27 -1.15
CA LEU A 62 -6.29 2.94 -0.80
C LEU A 62 -5.14 1.95 -0.56
N MET A 63 -4.19 1.86 -1.48
CA MET A 63 -3.14 0.81 -1.50
C MET A 63 -1.79 1.30 -0.93
N GLY A 64 -1.68 2.58 -0.59
CA GLY A 64 -0.43 3.20 -0.16
C GLY A 64 0.55 3.43 -1.31
N LYS A 65 1.85 3.47 -0.99
CA LYS A 65 2.92 3.74 -1.94
C LYS A 65 3.28 2.51 -2.76
N ALA A 66 3.16 2.56 -4.08
CA ALA A 66 3.64 1.49 -4.95
C ALA A 66 5.14 1.14 -4.73
N ASP A 67 5.48 -0.14 -4.83
CA ASP A 67 6.86 -0.65 -4.70
C ASP A 67 7.73 -0.19 -5.88
N PHE A 68 7.13 -0.15 -7.07
CA PHE A 68 7.75 0.44 -8.27
C PHE A 68 6.76 1.34 -9.01
N SER A 69 7.30 2.31 -9.77
CA SER A 69 6.51 3.14 -10.68
C SER A 69 7.31 3.45 -11.93
N GLU A 70 6.63 3.42 -13.07
CA GLU A 70 7.14 3.96 -14.34
C GLU A 70 6.09 4.88 -14.97
N ALA A 71 6.52 5.83 -15.78
CA ALA A 71 5.62 6.73 -16.50
C ALA A 71 6.25 7.16 -17.82
N LYS A 72 5.41 7.35 -18.84
CA LYS A 72 5.82 7.89 -20.14
C LYS A 72 4.70 8.71 -20.77
N ILE A 73 5.07 9.59 -21.69
CA ILE A 73 4.12 10.28 -22.55
C ILE A 73 4.08 9.54 -23.90
N THR A 74 2.89 9.35 -24.44
CA THR A 74 2.63 8.64 -25.70
C THR A 74 1.64 9.48 -26.51
N GLY A 75 2.15 10.20 -27.51
CA GLY A 75 1.39 11.28 -28.15
C GLY A 75 1.07 12.38 -27.13
N ASP A 76 -0.21 12.69 -26.94
CA ASP A 76 -0.70 13.66 -25.95
C ASP A 76 -1.21 13.01 -24.65
N VAL A 77 -0.96 11.71 -24.47
CA VAL A 77 -1.47 10.93 -23.34
C VAL A 77 -0.37 10.65 -22.34
N ALA A 78 -0.65 10.85 -21.05
CA ALA A 78 0.23 10.43 -19.96
C ALA A 78 -0.11 9.01 -19.51
N LEU A 79 0.84 8.09 -19.66
CA LEU A 79 0.74 6.73 -19.14
C LEU A 79 1.61 6.57 -17.88
N GLN A 80 1.05 5.95 -16.85
CA GLN A 80 1.78 5.60 -15.64
C GLN A 80 1.43 4.17 -15.23
N VAL A 81 2.42 3.38 -14.86
CA VAL A 81 2.20 2.05 -14.28
C VAL A 81 2.75 2.03 -12.85
N LEU A 82 1.93 1.55 -11.92
CA LEU A 82 2.29 1.31 -10.53
C LEU A 82 2.36 -0.19 -10.29
N PHE A 83 3.35 -0.65 -9.53
CA PHE A 83 3.52 -2.05 -9.16
C PHE A 83 3.34 -2.18 -7.66
N TYR A 84 2.39 -3.01 -7.24
CA TYR A 84 2.16 -3.35 -5.84
C TYR A 84 2.45 -4.82 -5.61
N ARG A 85 3.22 -5.15 -4.57
CA ARG A 85 3.46 -6.53 -4.14
C ARG A 85 2.14 -7.18 -3.75
N THR A 86 1.82 -8.30 -4.39
CA THR A 86 0.54 -9.01 -4.25
C THR A 86 0.71 -10.50 -4.02
N HIS A 87 1.91 -11.03 -4.27
CA HIS A 87 2.24 -12.42 -4.06
C HIS A 87 3.73 -12.57 -3.73
N HIS A 88 4.07 -13.74 -3.19
CA HIS A 88 5.43 -14.06 -2.79
C HIS A 88 6.03 -15.03 -3.81
N ALA A 89 7.17 -14.69 -4.38
CA ALA A 89 7.95 -15.58 -5.23
C ALA A 89 9.19 -16.09 -4.49
N GLN A 90 9.92 -15.22 -3.79
CA GLN A 90 11.20 -15.56 -3.15
C GLN A 90 11.35 -14.93 -1.77
N SER A 91 12.01 -15.66 -0.85
CA SER A 91 12.25 -15.22 0.53
C SER A 91 13.68 -14.70 0.72
N ASP A 92 14.14 -13.81 -0.16
CA ASP A 92 15.49 -13.21 -0.12
C ASP A 92 15.51 -11.82 0.55
N GLY A 93 14.34 -11.32 0.96
CA GLY A 93 14.17 -10.01 1.60
C GLY A 93 14.16 -8.84 0.61
N VAL A 94 14.10 -9.09 -0.69
CA VAL A 94 14.04 -8.07 -1.73
C VAL A 94 12.74 -8.22 -2.50
N THR A 95 11.94 -7.15 -2.59
CA THR A 95 10.77 -7.16 -3.48
C THR A 95 11.24 -7.03 -4.93
N THR A 96 10.78 -7.93 -5.80
CA THR A 96 11.05 -7.92 -7.24
C THR A 96 9.77 -7.73 -8.05
N ARG A 97 9.88 -7.41 -9.36
CA ARG A 97 8.70 -7.12 -10.18
C ARG A 97 7.79 -8.31 -10.43
N ASP A 98 8.36 -9.50 -10.45
CA ASP A 98 7.64 -10.77 -10.59
C ASP A 98 6.82 -11.12 -9.35
N GLU A 99 6.92 -10.36 -8.25
CA GLU A 99 6.07 -10.45 -7.05
C GLU A 99 4.93 -9.41 -7.03
N CYS A 100 4.87 -8.56 -8.05
CA CYS A 100 3.97 -7.42 -8.10
C CYS A 100 2.90 -7.55 -9.18
N THR A 101 1.72 -6.99 -8.91
CA THR A 101 0.71 -6.76 -9.94
C THR A 101 0.83 -5.32 -10.47
N PRO A 102 0.98 -5.13 -11.79
CA PRO A 102 0.96 -3.80 -12.40
C PRO A 102 -0.46 -3.26 -12.53
N LEU A 103 -0.63 -1.97 -12.23
CA LEU A 103 -1.83 -1.16 -12.45
C LEU A 103 -1.47 -0.04 -13.43
N LEU A 104 -2.11 -0.01 -14.58
CA LEU A 104 -1.87 0.98 -15.64
C LEU A 104 -2.90 2.08 -15.58
N PHE A 105 -2.39 3.29 -15.62
CA PHE A 105 -3.14 4.53 -15.62
C PHE A 105 -2.92 5.28 -16.92
N LYS A 106 -4.01 5.84 -17.44
CA LYS A 106 -4.03 6.78 -18.54
C LYS A 106 -4.63 8.09 -18.05
N ASP A 107 -3.90 9.19 -18.20
CA ASP A 107 -4.33 10.52 -17.75
C ASP A 107 -4.85 10.51 -16.30
N GLN A 108 -4.08 9.85 -15.42
CA GLN A 108 -4.38 9.66 -14.00
C GLN A 108 -5.62 8.80 -13.68
N LYS A 109 -6.12 8.02 -14.64
CA LYS A 109 -7.27 7.11 -14.47
C LYS A 109 -6.87 5.67 -14.70
N LEU A 110 -7.27 4.76 -13.80
CA LEU A 110 -7.00 3.34 -13.91
C LEU A 110 -7.68 2.78 -15.17
N ILE A 111 -6.92 2.14 -16.06
CA ILE A 111 -7.41 1.56 -17.31
C ILE A 111 -7.16 0.06 -17.46
N ALA A 112 -6.24 -0.51 -16.68
CA ALA A 112 -5.97 -1.96 -16.65
C ALA A 112 -5.18 -2.34 -15.39
N TRP A 113 -5.28 -3.59 -14.97
CA TRP A 113 -4.38 -4.22 -14.00
C TRP A 113 -4.29 -5.72 -14.25
N GLY A 114 -3.22 -6.37 -13.77
CA GLY A 114 -2.96 -7.80 -13.97
C GLY A 114 -1.72 -8.09 -14.83
N SER A 115 -1.39 -9.37 -15.04
CA SER A 115 -0.12 -9.83 -15.65
C SER A 115 0.23 -9.13 -16.97
N ASP A 116 -0.75 -8.98 -17.86
CA ASP A 116 -0.50 -8.52 -19.24
C ASP A 116 -0.47 -6.98 -19.33
N THR A 117 -0.69 -6.29 -18.22
CA THR A 117 -0.81 -4.83 -18.18
C THR A 117 0.52 -4.13 -18.44
N TYR A 118 1.63 -4.74 -18.02
CA TYR A 118 2.95 -4.15 -18.29
C TYR A 118 3.31 -4.21 -19.77
N ASP A 119 2.96 -5.29 -20.46
CA ASP A 119 3.17 -5.40 -21.90
C ASP A 119 2.36 -4.36 -22.68
N GLN A 120 1.13 -4.05 -22.23
CA GLN A 120 0.33 -2.96 -22.79
C GLN A 120 1.00 -1.59 -22.58
N TYR A 121 1.57 -1.36 -21.39
CA TYR A 121 2.36 -0.17 -21.13
C TYR A 121 3.56 -0.08 -22.10
N LEU A 122 4.32 -1.17 -22.28
CA LEU A 122 5.47 -1.19 -23.18
C LEU A 122 5.09 -0.99 -24.65
N ALA A 123 4.03 -1.65 -25.11
CA ALA A 123 3.53 -1.60 -26.49
C ALA A 123 2.94 -0.24 -26.90
N ALA A 124 2.59 0.63 -25.94
CA ALA A 124 2.14 1.98 -26.26
C ALA A 124 3.25 2.79 -26.96
N ASN A 125 3.03 3.14 -28.22
CA ASN A 125 4.02 3.84 -29.05
C ASN A 125 4.37 5.23 -28.50
N ILE A 126 5.65 5.50 -28.26
CA ILE A 126 6.09 6.84 -27.89
C ILE A 126 6.19 7.67 -29.17
N GLY A 127 5.10 8.35 -29.53
CA GLY A 127 5.00 9.22 -30.70
C GLY A 127 4.26 8.56 -31.87
N GLY A 128 3.38 9.33 -32.49
CA GLY A 128 2.86 9.08 -33.84
C GLY A 128 3.72 9.76 -34.88
#